data_AF-A0A3N5A4D2-F1
#
_entry.id   AF-A0A3N5A4D2-F1
#
_cell.length_a   1.000
_cell.length_b   1.000
_cell.length_c   1.000
_cell.angle_alpha   90.00
_cell.angle_beta   90.00
_cell.angle_gamma   90.00
#
_symmetry.space_group_name_H-M   'P 1'
#
loop_
_entity.id
_entity.type
_entity.pdbx_description
1 polymer ?
#
loop_
_entity_poly.entity_id
_entity_poly.type
_entity_poly.pdbx_seq_one_letter_code
_entity_poly.pdbx_strand_id
1 'polypeptide(L)'
;MRCRPMTEQLAFGDSEREDLAAATQLANWRAFMAPVAEDAGAVARHPEVAQVALAILEVFAEHAGPHGLTRAQVLEALANHPQGWPQELVDRRLSVLTRLGFLEPYLLKAHQDRYVVRPAGLAGALAAERLAEHGGVDELILLLDRARAVFDRSNPDPGACLDYLVSCRNALRVFALDLQRQIATGTPAELMESQRQHDHQGFTLQVNELNDLVTVRFSGQWALEEAASALIEAELFYRRQVIAAAEKVLEHGGGSLNFDVLTVTEYTDAAVKGDLALLSQAGAALVADMPPVWIEPAGLLEAVEGFAPRSRVRVRPPVPETRDDEEDDPLRWAEQAQERARESRRLLADELLEGAQEADLTQALYAVGWPAAAAIITDVLALGDDPSEPYAVVVEDALLADPDASVTYMHPVRLRRTQTAGFPDGDVDEP
;
A
#
# COMPACT_ATOMS: atom_id res chain seq x y z
N MET A 1 73.99 -17.34 33.15
CA MET A 1 72.57 -16.88 33.23
C MET A 1 72.18 -16.34 31.86
N ARG A 2 71.41 -17.12 31.08
CA ARG A 2 70.84 -16.70 29.79
C ARG A 2 69.37 -16.36 30.02
N CYS A 3 68.99 -15.11 29.78
CA CYS A 3 67.59 -14.69 29.77
C CYS A 3 66.91 -15.24 28.50
N ARG A 4 65.81 -15.98 28.67
CA ARG A 4 64.84 -16.25 27.59
C ARG A 4 63.96 -15.00 27.40
N PRO A 5 63.71 -14.52 26.18
CA PRO A 5 62.56 -13.68 25.93
C PRO A 5 61.31 -14.57 25.87
N MET A 6 60.34 -14.22 26.71
CA MET A 6 59.00 -14.80 26.78
C MET A 6 58.15 -14.07 25.72
N THR A 7 58.17 -14.57 24.49
CA THR A 7 57.20 -14.18 23.46
C THR A 7 56.06 -15.19 23.51
N GLU A 8 55.19 -15.05 24.51
CA GLU A 8 53.95 -15.82 24.59
C GLU A 8 52.92 -15.13 23.68
N GLN A 9 53.13 -15.26 22.36
CA GLN A 9 52.04 -15.08 21.41
C GLN A 9 51.13 -16.29 21.56
N LEU A 10 50.00 -16.09 22.24
CA LEU A 10 48.86 -17.00 22.24
C LEU A 10 48.39 -17.19 20.78
N ALA A 11 48.97 -18.19 20.12
CA ALA A 11 48.49 -18.68 18.83
C ALA A 11 47.18 -19.42 19.10
N PHE A 12 46.06 -18.71 19.00
CA PHE A 12 44.75 -19.33 18.85
C PHE A 12 44.82 -20.32 17.69
N GLY A 13 44.49 -21.60 17.95
CA GLY A 13 44.55 -22.65 16.94
C GLY A 13 43.54 -22.38 15.82
N ASP A 14 43.86 -22.79 14.60
CA ASP A 14 42.97 -22.56 13.43
C ASP A 14 41.57 -23.17 13.63
N SER A 15 41.44 -24.26 14.42
CA SER A 15 40.15 -24.84 14.81
C SER A 15 39.29 -23.93 15.69
N GLU A 16 39.88 -23.23 16.66
CA GLU A 16 39.14 -22.31 17.54
C GLU A 16 38.65 -21.07 16.77
N ARG A 17 39.39 -20.66 15.74
CA ARG A 17 38.98 -19.57 14.83
C ARG A 17 37.84 -19.99 13.92
N GLU A 18 37.88 -21.22 13.39
CA GLU A 18 36.80 -21.79 12.58
C GLU A 18 35.51 -21.92 13.40
N ASP A 19 35.61 -22.45 14.63
CA ASP A 19 34.46 -22.57 15.54
C ASP A 19 33.85 -21.20 15.89
N LEU A 20 34.70 -20.19 16.16
CA LEU A 20 34.24 -18.83 16.43
C LEU A 20 33.58 -18.18 15.20
N ALA A 21 34.13 -18.40 14.01
CA ALA A 21 33.57 -17.91 12.75
C ALA A 21 32.19 -18.53 12.48
N ALA A 22 32.07 -19.85 12.64
CA ALA A 22 30.80 -20.58 12.50
C ALA A 22 29.76 -20.11 13.52
N ALA A 23 30.16 -19.91 14.79
CA ALA A 23 29.27 -19.39 15.84
C ALA A 23 28.80 -17.96 15.52
N THR A 24 29.70 -17.09 15.05
CA THR A 24 29.36 -15.71 14.65
C THR A 24 28.40 -15.70 13.46
N GLN A 25 28.65 -16.56 12.47
CA GLN A 25 27.79 -16.72 11.30
C GLN A 25 26.38 -17.17 11.69
N LEU A 26 26.28 -18.19 12.54
CA LEU A 26 25.00 -18.67 13.06
C LEU A 26 24.26 -17.58 13.84
N ALA A 27 24.97 -16.81 14.67
CA ALA A 27 24.38 -15.72 15.43
C ALA A 27 23.85 -14.60 14.52
N ASN A 28 24.59 -14.27 13.45
CA ASN A 28 24.14 -13.31 12.44
C ASN A 28 22.90 -13.82 11.69
N TRP A 29 22.86 -15.10 11.31
CA TRP A 29 21.68 -15.69 10.67
C TRP A 29 20.44 -15.67 11.56
N ARG A 30 20.59 -16.01 12.85
CA ARG A 30 19.48 -15.95 13.80
C ARG A 30 18.92 -14.54 13.94
N ALA A 31 19.80 -13.54 14.06
CA ALA A 31 19.40 -12.15 14.16
C ALA A 31 18.73 -11.66 12.86
N PHE A 32 19.27 -12.02 11.70
CA PHE A 32 18.73 -11.68 10.39
C PHE A 32 17.31 -12.25 10.17
N MET A 33 17.07 -13.49 10.60
CA MET A 33 15.73 -14.10 10.47
C MET A 33 14.74 -13.63 11.54
N ALA A 34 15.20 -12.90 12.55
CA ALA A 34 14.37 -12.52 13.69
C ALA A 34 13.14 -11.69 13.32
N PRO A 35 13.15 -10.72 12.39
CA PRO A 35 11.98 -9.90 12.07
C PRO A 35 10.78 -10.71 11.57
N VAL A 36 11.04 -11.80 10.85
CA VAL A 36 10.01 -12.68 10.26
C VAL A 36 9.74 -13.93 11.09
N ALA A 37 10.32 -14.06 12.28
CA ALA A 37 10.14 -15.23 13.13
C ALA A 37 8.95 -15.07 14.08
N GLU A 38 8.01 -16.01 14.08
CA GLU A 38 6.90 -16.11 15.05
C GLU A 38 7.42 -16.50 16.45
N ASP A 39 8.41 -17.39 16.47
CA ASP A 39 9.06 -17.99 17.64
C ASP A 39 10.49 -18.40 17.26
N ALA A 40 11.32 -18.87 18.20
CA ALA A 40 12.73 -19.22 17.99
C ALA A 40 12.98 -20.39 17.00
N GLY A 41 11.93 -20.94 16.38
CA GLY A 41 12.02 -21.98 15.36
C GLY A 41 10.88 -21.95 14.33
N ALA A 42 10.09 -20.88 14.24
CA ALA A 42 8.95 -20.81 13.31
C ALA A 42 8.88 -19.46 12.59
N VAL A 43 8.55 -19.48 11.30
CA VAL A 43 8.30 -18.27 10.48
C VAL A 43 6.90 -17.73 10.78
N ALA A 44 6.77 -16.41 10.80
CA ALA A 44 5.54 -15.67 11.01
C ALA A 44 4.48 -16.03 9.98
N ARG A 45 3.22 -16.10 10.43
CA ARG A 45 2.06 -16.36 9.56
C ARG A 45 1.35 -15.08 9.12
N HIS A 46 1.64 -13.97 9.81
CA HIS A 46 1.00 -12.68 9.59
C HIS A 46 2.08 -11.63 9.32
N PRO A 47 1.89 -10.75 8.32
CA PRO A 47 2.86 -9.72 7.95
C PRO A 47 3.06 -8.68 9.06
N GLU A 48 2.07 -8.50 9.92
CA GLU A 48 2.11 -7.61 11.09
C GLU A 48 3.33 -7.88 12.00
N VAL A 49 3.80 -9.12 12.07
CA VAL A 49 4.98 -9.48 12.88
C VAL A 49 6.25 -8.77 12.40
N ALA A 50 6.43 -8.65 11.09
CA ALA A 50 7.55 -7.93 10.51
C ALA A 50 7.40 -6.41 10.69
N GLN A 51 6.17 -5.89 10.56
CA GLN A 51 5.86 -4.47 10.76
C GLN A 51 6.17 -4.01 12.19
N VAL A 52 5.81 -4.80 13.21
CA VAL A 52 6.17 -4.46 14.60
C VAL A 52 7.69 -4.49 14.81
N ALA A 53 8.42 -5.39 14.15
CA ALA A 53 9.87 -5.42 14.23
C ALA A 53 10.52 -4.18 13.59
N LEU A 54 9.95 -3.66 12.50
CA LEU A 54 10.34 -2.39 11.87
C LEU A 54 10.02 -1.20 12.79
N ALA A 55 8.82 -1.13 13.35
CA ALA A 55 8.46 -0.06 14.30
C ALA A 55 9.38 -0.06 15.54
N ILE A 56 9.73 -1.23 16.08
CA ILE A 56 10.73 -1.34 17.15
C ILE A 56 12.09 -0.80 16.68
N LEU A 57 12.51 -1.14 15.47
CA LEU A 57 13.77 -0.65 14.90
C LEU A 57 13.78 0.88 14.76
N GLU A 58 12.70 1.48 14.28
CA GLU A 58 12.53 2.93 14.16
C GLU A 58 12.67 3.61 15.52
N VAL A 59 12.03 3.06 16.56
CA VAL A 59 12.21 3.56 17.94
C VAL A 59 13.68 3.52 18.37
N PHE A 60 14.40 2.44 18.06
CA PHE A 60 15.84 2.40 18.32
C PHE A 60 16.62 3.40 17.48
N ALA A 61 16.27 3.63 16.22
CA ALA A 61 16.97 4.58 15.36
C ALA A 61 16.77 6.04 15.82
N GLU A 62 15.57 6.38 16.26
CA GLU A 62 15.19 7.74 16.65
C GLU A 62 15.56 8.08 18.09
N HIS A 63 15.43 7.12 19.01
CA HIS A 63 15.50 7.37 20.45
C HIS A 63 16.74 6.77 21.13
N ALA A 64 17.49 5.87 20.47
CA ALA A 64 18.65 5.28 21.12
C ALA A 64 19.76 6.32 21.31
N GLY A 65 19.99 6.70 22.57
CA GLY A 65 21.25 7.30 22.97
C GLY A 65 22.42 6.30 22.87
N PRO A 66 23.65 6.72 23.24
CA PRO A 66 24.88 5.91 23.10
C PRO A 66 24.89 4.56 23.83
N HIS A 67 23.90 4.30 24.69
CA HIS A 67 23.82 3.15 25.58
C HIS A 67 22.59 2.25 25.32
N GLY A 68 21.86 2.48 24.22
CA GLY A 68 20.67 1.71 23.88
C GLY A 68 19.44 2.03 24.75
N LEU A 69 18.36 1.27 24.56
CA LEU A 69 17.05 1.51 25.18
C LEU A 69 16.66 0.37 26.11
N THR A 70 15.86 0.68 27.14
CA THR A 70 15.19 -0.34 27.95
C THR A 70 13.89 -0.79 27.30
N ARG A 71 13.39 -1.99 27.69
CA ARG A 71 12.08 -2.48 27.21
C ARG A 71 10.96 -1.49 27.52
N ALA A 72 10.94 -0.90 28.72
CA ALA A 72 9.95 0.10 29.11
C ALA A 72 9.98 1.33 28.20
N GLN A 73 11.18 1.82 27.85
CA GLN A 73 11.33 2.96 26.92
C GLN A 73 10.81 2.63 25.52
N VAL A 74 11.03 1.40 25.04
CA VAL A 74 10.49 0.95 23.74
C VAL A 74 8.97 0.86 23.77
N LEU A 75 8.39 0.30 24.84
CA LEU A 75 6.94 0.21 25.00
C LEU A 75 6.28 1.60 25.07
N GLU A 76 6.89 2.53 25.82
CA GLU A 76 6.40 3.91 25.93
C GLU A 76 6.46 4.64 24.58
N ALA A 77 7.53 4.48 23.81
CA ALA A 77 7.65 5.06 22.48
C ALA A 77 6.60 4.47 21.50
N LEU A 78 6.40 3.15 21.52
CA LEU A 78 5.44 2.48 20.64
C LEU A 78 3.99 2.74 21.03
N ALA A 79 3.69 3.00 22.30
CA ALA A 79 2.35 3.41 22.73
C ALA A 79 1.90 4.73 22.10
N ASN A 80 2.85 5.60 21.76
CA ASN A 80 2.60 6.87 21.07
C ASN A 80 2.72 6.76 19.53
N HIS A 81 2.95 5.55 19.00
CA HIS A 81 3.11 5.35 17.56
C HIS A 81 1.75 5.46 16.84
N PRO A 82 1.66 6.15 15.68
CA PRO A 82 0.40 6.38 14.97
C PRO A 82 -0.41 5.11 14.65
N GLN A 83 0.28 3.99 14.44
CA GLN A 83 -0.34 2.72 14.08
C GLN A 83 -1.03 1.99 15.25
N GLY A 84 -0.72 2.35 16.51
CA GLY A 84 -1.37 1.80 17.70
C GLY A 84 -1.24 0.27 17.83
N TRP A 85 -0.10 -0.22 18.33
CA TRP A 85 0.14 -1.66 18.48
C TRP A 85 -0.35 -2.20 19.84
N PRO A 86 -1.01 -3.38 19.89
CA PRO A 86 -1.37 -4.02 21.15
C PRO A 86 -0.13 -4.33 22.00
N GLN A 87 -0.15 -3.94 23.28
CA GLN A 87 1.01 -4.11 24.16
C GLN A 87 1.48 -5.57 24.25
N GLU A 88 0.55 -6.53 24.31
CA GLU A 88 0.86 -7.97 24.36
C GLU A 88 1.66 -8.44 23.12
N LEU A 89 1.32 -7.90 21.95
CA LEU A 89 2.02 -8.22 20.69
C LEU A 89 3.45 -7.69 20.71
N VAL A 90 3.62 -6.44 21.17
CA VAL A 90 4.93 -5.79 21.28
C VAL A 90 5.81 -6.53 22.30
N ASP A 91 5.27 -6.88 23.47
CA ASP A 91 6.00 -7.62 24.51
C ASP A 91 6.46 -9.00 24.01
N ARG A 92 5.56 -9.74 23.34
CA ARG A 92 5.90 -11.03 22.72
C ARG A 92 6.98 -10.84 21.66
N ARG A 93 6.87 -9.82 20.81
CA ARG A 93 7.84 -9.50 19.76
C ARG A 93 9.22 -9.19 20.34
N LEU A 94 9.30 -8.31 21.36
CA LEU A 94 10.55 -7.97 22.05
C LEU A 94 11.24 -9.21 22.63
N SER A 95 10.47 -10.15 23.18
CA SER A 95 10.99 -11.44 23.67
C SER A 95 11.62 -12.28 22.56
N VAL A 96 10.95 -12.42 21.41
CA VAL A 96 11.47 -13.16 20.25
C VAL A 96 12.72 -12.50 19.68
N LEU A 97 12.70 -11.18 19.48
CA LEU A 97 13.84 -10.42 18.96
C LEU A 97 15.07 -10.53 19.89
N THR A 98 14.86 -10.49 21.21
CA THR A 98 15.96 -10.68 22.18
C THR A 98 16.56 -12.09 22.08
N ARG A 99 15.71 -13.13 22.06
CA ARG A 99 16.15 -14.54 22.04
C ARG A 99 16.82 -14.95 20.73
N LEU A 100 16.49 -14.29 19.62
CA LEU A 100 17.13 -14.51 18.33
C LEU A 100 18.37 -13.64 18.11
N GLY A 101 18.72 -12.77 19.07
CA GLY A 101 19.92 -11.93 19.00
C GLY A 101 19.77 -10.73 18.06
N PHE A 102 18.53 -10.35 17.73
CA PHE A 102 18.25 -9.06 17.09
C PHE A 102 18.45 -7.92 18.09
N LEU A 103 17.93 -8.09 19.31
CA LEU A 103 18.21 -7.22 20.45
C LEU A 103 19.25 -7.87 21.35
N GLU A 104 20.39 -7.22 21.52
CA GLU A 104 21.48 -7.70 22.37
C GLU A 104 21.65 -6.80 23.59
N PRO A 105 21.93 -7.34 24.78
CA PRO A 105 22.27 -6.53 25.94
C PRO A 105 23.49 -5.65 25.65
N TYR A 106 23.40 -4.35 25.95
CA TYR A 106 24.50 -3.41 25.74
C TYR A 106 25.77 -3.78 26.54
N LEU A 107 25.59 -4.30 27.76
CA LEU A 107 26.66 -4.89 28.58
C LEU A 107 26.19 -6.22 29.17
N LEU A 108 27.10 -7.19 29.25
CA LEU A 108 26.87 -8.50 29.85
C LEU A 108 26.88 -8.46 31.40
N LYS A 109 26.16 -7.50 32.01
CA LYS A 109 25.98 -7.42 33.46
C LYS A 109 24.58 -7.89 33.83
N ALA A 110 24.46 -8.73 34.86
CA ALA A 110 23.24 -9.44 35.26
C ALA A 110 22.00 -8.57 35.60
N HIS A 111 22.11 -7.24 35.60
CA HIS A 111 21.05 -6.31 36.01
C HIS A 111 20.89 -5.09 35.09
N GLN A 112 21.41 -5.12 33.86
CA GLN A 112 21.17 -4.04 32.90
C GLN A 112 20.19 -4.47 31.80
N ASP A 113 18.97 -3.95 31.90
CA ASP A 113 17.90 -4.10 30.90
C ASP A 113 18.05 -3.08 29.76
N ARG A 114 19.25 -2.87 29.23
CA ARG A 114 19.47 -2.02 28.05
C ARG A 114 19.88 -2.86 26.86
N TYR A 115 19.22 -2.64 25.74
CA TYR A 115 19.42 -3.38 24.51
C TYR A 115 19.93 -2.48 23.41
N VAL A 116 20.64 -3.08 22.45
CA VAL A 116 21.02 -2.48 21.17
C VAL A 116 20.60 -3.40 20.04
N VAL A 117 20.38 -2.82 18.87
CA VAL A 117 20.06 -3.59 17.66
C VAL A 117 21.36 -4.13 17.05
N ARG A 118 21.40 -5.45 16.81
CA ARG A 118 22.49 -6.07 16.07
C ARG A 118 22.39 -5.69 14.59
N PRO A 119 23.49 -5.30 13.90
CA PRO A 119 23.45 -4.93 12.48
C PRO A 119 22.84 -6.01 11.56
N ALA A 120 23.07 -7.28 11.85
CA ALA A 120 22.46 -8.39 11.11
C ALA A 120 20.93 -8.41 11.24
N GLY A 121 20.38 -8.02 12.40
CA GLY A 121 18.95 -7.87 12.62
C GLY A 121 18.36 -6.73 11.81
N LEU A 122 19.00 -5.55 11.82
CA LEU A 122 18.66 -4.42 10.96
C LEU A 122 18.59 -4.84 9.48
N ALA A 123 19.64 -5.51 8.99
CA ALA A 123 19.66 -5.99 7.60
C ALA A 123 18.49 -6.94 7.28
N GLY A 124 18.14 -7.82 8.23
CA GLY A 124 16.98 -8.71 8.11
C GLY A 124 15.64 -7.97 8.07
N ALA A 125 15.50 -6.88 8.84
CA ALA A 125 14.26 -6.11 8.90
C ALA A 125 14.05 -5.37 7.58
N LEU A 126 15.09 -4.70 7.07
CA LEU A 126 15.05 -4.05 5.77
C LEU A 126 14.81 -5.04 4.62
N ALA A 127 15.37 -6.26 4.70
CA ALA A 127 15.10 -7.30 3.71
C ALA A 127 13.65 -7.79 3.76
N ALA A 128 13.07 -7.92 4.96
CA ALA A 128 11.67 -8.31 5.12
C ALA A 128 10.72 -7.23 4.58
N GLU A 129 11.03 -5.96 4.80
CA GLU A 129 10.31 -4.80 4.24
C GLU A 129 10.33 -4.81 2.71
N ARG A 130 11.52 -4.83 2.10
CA ARG A 130 11.66 -4.90 0.63
C ARG A 130 10.97 -6.10 0.02
N LEU A 131 11.03 -7.26 0.69
CA LEU A 131 10.34 -8.46 0.22
C LEU A 131 8.82 -8.32 0.27
N ALA A 132 8.29 -7.63 1.30
CA ALA A 132 6.87 -7.35 1.41
C ALA A 132 6.38 -6.33 0.37
N GLU A 133 7.19 -5.33 0.03
CA GLU A 133 6.85 -4.27 -0.93
C GLU A 133 7.05 -4.69 -2.39
N HIS A 134 8.21 -5.27 -2.71
CA HIS A 134 8.66 -5.51 -4.09
C HIS A 134 8.79 -7.00 -4.44
N GLY A 135 8.23 -7.91 -3.64
CA GLY A 135 8.18 -9.34 -3.96
C GLY A 135 9.55 -10.02 -4.14
N GLY A 136 10.63 -9.37 -3.70
CA GLY A 136 12.01 -9.84 -3.83
C GLY A 136 12.73 -9.38 -5.11
N VAL A 137 12.11 -8.55 -5.95
CA VAL A 137 12.74 -7.99 -7.16
C VAL A 137 13.93 -7.08 -6.79
N ASP A 138 13.85 -6.35 -5.69
CA ASP A 138 14.99 -5.58 -5.15
C ASP A 138 16.23 -6.44 -4.87
N GLU A 139 16.05 -7.70 -4.46
CA GLU A 139 17.18 -8.60 -4.19
C GLU A 139 17.85 -9.05 -5.49
N LEU A 140 17.09 -9.10 -6.59
CA LEU A 140 17.65 -9.35 -7.92
C LEU A 140 18.49 -8.16 -8.39
N ILE A 141 18.04 -6.93 -8.14
CA ILE A 141 18.80 -5.70 -8.44
C ILE A 141 20.08 -5.68 -7.61
N LEU A 142 19.97 -5.93 -6.30
CA LEU A 142 21.13 -5.97 -5.41
C LEU A 142 22.15 -7.02 -5.84
N LEU A 143 21.69 -8.16 -6.37
CA LEU A 143 22.54 -9.21 -6.90
C LEU A 143 23.29 -8.74 -8.17
N LEU A 144 22.63 -8.05 -9.09
CA LEU A 144 23.24 -7.48 -10.30
C LEU A 144 24.24 -6.36 -9.97
N ASP A 145 23.90 -5.48 -9.03
CA ASP A 145 24.81 -4.43 -8.55
C ASP A 145 26.05 -5.03 -7.89
N ARG A 146 25.88 -6.10 -7.09
CA ARG A 146 27.00 -6.81 -6.49
C ARG A 146 27.86 -7.50 -7.53
N ALA A 147 27.25 -8.09 -8.56
CA ALA A 147 27.99 -8.63 -9.70
C ALA A 147 28.84 -7.53 -10.34
N ARG A 148 28.24 -6.38 -10.69
CA ARG A 148 28.96 -5.25 -11.30
C ARG A 148 30.13 -4.79 -10.43
N ALA A 149 29.93 -4.65 -9.12
CA ALA A 149 30.99 -4.28 -8.19
C ALA A 149 32.16 -5.28 -8.14
N VAL A 150 31.93 -6.56 -8.46
CA VAL A 150 33.01 -7.55 -8.60
C VAL A 150 33.77 -7.34 -9.91
N PHE A 151 33.06 -7.09 -11.02
CA PHE A 151 33.66 -6.80 -12.32
C PHE A 151 34.48 -5.51 -12.34
N ASP A 152 34.06 -4.49 -11.58
CA ASP A 152 34.70 -3.17 -11.53
C ASP A 152 36.02 -3.12 -10.75
N ARG A 153 36.35 -4.17 -9.99
CA ARG A 153 37.63 -4.25 -9.25
C ARG A 153 38.82 -4.12 -10.21
N SER A 154 39.96 -3.62 -9.72
CA SER A 154 41.17 -3.47 -10.53
C SER A 154 41.72 -4.79 -11.06
N ASN A 155 41.53 -5.88 -10.31
CA ASN A 155 41.89 -7.24 -10.71
C ASN A 155 40.74 -8.20 -10.32
N PRO A 156 39.69 -8.29 -11.15
CA PRO A 156 38.52 -9.10 -10.86
C PRO A 156 38.87 -10.60 -10.95
N ASP A 157 38.43 -11.38 -9.97
CA ASP A 157 38.62 -12.83 -9.96
C ASP A 157 37.67 -13.50 -10.97
N PRO A 158 38.17 -14.18 -12.03
CA PRO A 158 37.33 -14.83 -13.03
C PRO A 158 36.36 -15.86 -12.46
N GLY A 159 36.76 -16.59 -11.41
CA GLY A 159 35.92 -17.61 -10.77
C GLY A 159 34.71 -16.96 -10.09
N ALA A 160 34.96 -15.96 -9.25
CA ALA A 160 33.88 -15.18 -8.63
C ALA A 160 32.98 -14.49 -9.67
N CYS A 161 33.55 -13.93 -10.74
CA CYS A 161 32.78 -13.31 -11.82
C CYS A 161 31.80 -14.31 -12.47
N LEU A 162 32.27 -15.52 -12.75
CA LEU A 162 31.45 -16.59 -13.31
C LEU A 162 30.31 -16.98 -12.37
N ASP A 163 30.60 -17.17 -11.08
CA ASP A 163 29.60 -17.50 -10.06
C ASP A 163 28.50 -16.44 -9.98
N TYR A 164 28.87 -15.15 -10.04
CA TYR A 164 27.89 -14.06 -10.04
C TYR A 164 27.02 -14.06 -11.30
N LEU A 165 27.60 -14.24 -12.50
CA LEU A 165 26.82 -14.33 -13.75
C LEU A 165 25.81 -15.49 -13.69
N VAL A 166 26.26 -16.65 -13.20
CA VAL A 166 25.40 -17.83 -13.04
C VAL A 166 24.28 -17.58 -12.03
N SER A 167 24.59 -16.96 -10.88
CA SER A 167 23.58 -16.60 -9.87
C SER A 167 22.56 -15.61 -10.42
N CYS A 168 22.99 -14.55 -11.12
CA CYS A 168 22.09 -13.57 -11.73
C CYS A 168 21.16 -14.25 -12.74
N ARG A 169 21.70 -15.11 -13.60
CA ARG A 169 20.92 -15.87 -14.60
C ARG A 169 19.89 -16.77 -13.94
N ASN A 170 20.30 -17.50 -12.90
CA ASN A 170 19.41 -18.43 -12.20
C ASN A 170 18.29 -17.67 -11.50
N ALA A 171 18.59 -16.54 -10.85
CA ALA A 171 17.60 -15.70 -10.20
C ALA A 171 16.57 -15.14 -11.21
N LEU A 172 17.03 -14.54 -12.32
CA LEU A 172 16.14 -14.08 -13.41
C LEU A 172 15.22 -15.19 -13.93
N ARG A 173 15.76 -16.41 -14.10
CA ARG A 173 14.97 -17.56 -14.53
C ARG A 173 13.91 -17.96 -13.53
N VAL A 174 14.21 -17.94 -12.23
CA VAL A 174 13.23 -18.25 -11.18
C VAL A 174 12.08 -17.26 -11.23
N PHE A 175 12.36 -15.96 -11.27
CA PHE A 175 11.32 -14.92 -11.38
C PHE A 175 10.50 -15.05 -12.67
N ALA A 176 11.16 -15.31 -13.81
CA ALA A 176 10.46 -15.49 -15.07
C ALA A 176 9.52 -16.71 -15.07
N LEU A 177 9.97 -17.85 -14.53
CA LEU A 177 9.15 -19.06 -14.42
C LEU A 177 7.99 -18.86 -13.42
N ASP A 178 8.20 -18.08 -12.36
CA ASP A 178 7.14 -17.73 -11.42
C ASP A 178 6.07 -16.89 -12.09
N LEU A 179 6.45 -15.80 -12.78
CA LEU A 179 5.55 -14.98 -13.58
C LEU A 179 4.81 -15.80 -14.64
N GLN A 180 5.51 -16.67 -15.36
CA GLN A 180 4.89 -17.56 -16.35
C GLN A 180 3.78 -18.42 -15.71
N ARG A 181 4.02 -18.95 -14.51
CA ARG A 181 3.03 -19.72 -13.75
C ARG A 181 1.85 -18.85 -13.33
N GLN A 182 2.11 -17.66 -12.81
CA GLN A 182 1.06 -16.70 -12.43
C GLN A 182 0.21 -16.28 -13.64
N ILE A 183 0.81 -16.08 -14.81
CA ILE A 183 0.08 -15.79 -16.06
C ILE A 183 -0.81 -16.97 -16.44
N ALA A 184 -0.36 -18.22 -16.24
CA ALA A 184 -1.14 -19.39 -16.58
C ALA A 184 -2.30 -19.67 -15.60
N THR A 185 -2.12 -19.43 -14.30
CA THR A 185 -3.08 -19.87 -13.26
C THR A 185 -3.75 -18.74 -12.49
N GLY A 186 -3.15 -17.56 -12.48
CA GLY A 186 -3.54 -16.43 -11.63
C GLY A 186 -4.72 -15.63 -12.20
N THR A 187 -5.44 -15.02 -11.27
CA THR A 187 -6.47 -14.02 -11.55
C THR A 187 -5.85 -12.69 -11.98
N PRO A 188 -6.60 -11.80 -12.65
CA PRO A 188 -6.11 -10.47 -13.00
C PRO A 188 -5.68 -9.64 -11.79
N ALA A 189 -6.41 -9.73 -10.67
CA ALA A 189 -6.07 -9.01 -9.44
C ALA A 189 -4.73 -9.47 -8.84
N GLU A 190 -4.45 -10.78 -8.83
CA GLU A 190 -3.16 -11.32 -8.41
C GLU A 190 -2.03 -10.87 -9.33
N LEU A 191 -2.29 -10.84 -10.64
CA LEU A 191 -1.32 -10.35 -11.63
C LEU A 191 -1.08 -8.85 -11.53
N MET A 192 -2.08 -8.04 -11.18
CA MET A 192 -1.91 -6.61 -10.94
C MET A 192 -1.03 -6.35 -9.71
N GLU A 193 -1.23 -7.09 -8.62
CA GLU A 193 -0.37 -7.01 -7.45
C GLU A 193 1.07 -7.46 -7.76
N SER A 194 1.23 -8.58 -8.47
CA SER A 194 2.56 -9.03 -8.90
C SER A 194 3.21 -8.04 -9.87
N GLN A 195 2.47 -7.49 -10.83
CA GLN A 195 3.01 -6.54 -11.81
C GLN A 195 3.59 -5.30 -11.14
N ARG A 196 2.93 -4.78 -10.08
CA ARG A 196 3.47 -3.67 -9.28
C ARG A 196 4.84 -3.97 -8.69
N GLN A 197 5.07 -5.20 -8.25
CA GLN A 197 6.36 -5.65 -7.71
C GLN A 197 7.43 -5.77 -8.80
N HIS A 198 7.05 -5.87 -10.08
CA HIS A 198 7.94 -6.04 -11.22
C HIS A 198 8.18 -4.77 -12.04
N ASP A 199 7.54 -3.64 -11.69
CA ASP A 199 7.66 -2.36 -12.40
C ASP A 199 8.97 -1.63 -12.07
N HIS A 200 10.09 -2.27 -12.38
CA HIS A 200 11.42 -1.71 -12.17
C HIS A 200 12.16 -1.55 -13.49
N GLN A 201 12.32 -0.28 -13.89
CA GLN A 201 13.12 0.13 -15.04
C GLN A 201 14.61 0.08 -14.67
N GLY A 202 15.33 -0.95 -15.14
CA GLY A 202 16.79 -1.00 -14.93
C GLY A 202 17.48 -2.30 -15.31
N PHE A 203 16.77 -3.43 -15.26
CA PHE A 203 17.36 -4.76 -15.51
C PHE A 203 18.07 -4.88 -16.85
N THR A 204 17.41 -4.45 -17.92
CA THR A 204 17.99 -4.51 -19.27
C THR A 204 19.31 -3.71 -19.35
N LEU A 205 19.34 -2.53 -18.74
CA LEU A 205 20.55 -1.69 -18.75
C LEU A 205 21.68 -2.38 -17.96
N GLN A 206 21.40 -2.83 -16.74
CA GLN A 206 22.41 -3.46 -15.88
C GLN A 206 22.96 -4.77 -16.48
N VAL A 207 22.10 -5.59 -17.08
CA VAL A 207 22.51 -6.84 -17.75
C VAL A 207 23.38 -6.54 -18.98
N ASN A 208 23.03 -5.53 -19.77
CA ASN A 208 23.85 -5.10 -20.91
C ASN A 208 25.20 -4.55 -20.45
N GLU A 209 25.23 -3.69 -19.42
CA GLU A 209 26.48 -3.18 -18.85
C GLU A 209 27.39 -4.30 -18.33
N LEU A 210 26.83 -5.32 -17.67
CA LEU A 210 27.57 -6.51 -17.24
C LEU A 210 28.13 -7.29 -18.42
N ASN A 211 27.36 -7.45 -19.51
CA ASN A 211 27.83 -8.14 -20.71
C ASN A 211 28.96 -7.37 -21.41
N ASP A 212 28.84 -6.04 -21.48
CA ASP A 212 29.89 -5.17 -22.00
C ASP A 212 31.18 -5.29 -21.18
N LEU A 213 31.08 -5.31 -19.84
CA LEU A 213 32.21 -5.52 -18.94
C LEU A 213 32.91 -6.86 -19.18
N VAL A 214 32.14 -7.94 -19.37
CA VAL A 214 32.69 -9.26 -19.71
C VAL A 214 33.44 -9.21 -21.03
N THR A 215 32.83 -8.62 -22.06
CA THR A 215 33.42 -8.52 -23.40
C THR A 215 34.71 -7.70 -23.40
N VAL A 216 34.75 -6.58 -22.67
CA VAL A 216 35.92 -5.69 -22.63
C VAL A 216 37.06 -6.27 -21.79
N ARG A 217 36.76 -6.87 -20.62
CA ARG A 217 37.79 -7.28 -19.65
C ARG A 217 38.19 -8.74 -19.73
N PHE A 218 37.32 -9.60 -20.26
CA PHE A 218 37.49 -11.06 -20.24
C PHE A 218 37.41 -11.68 -21.63
N SER A 219 37.69 -10.89 -22.70
CA SER A 219 37.70 -11.39 -24.07
C SER A 219 38.57 -12.64 -24.22
N GLY A 220 38.02 -13.70 -24.80
CA GLY A 220 38.69 -14.99 -24.98
C GLY A 220 38.53 -15.95 -23.81
N GLN A 221 37.86 -15.55 -22.72
CA GLN A 221 37.44 -16.47 -21.65
C GLN A 221 36.03 -17.00 -21.95
N TRP A 222 36.00 -18.08 -22.73
CA TRP A 222 34.75 -18.65 -23.26
C TRP A 222 33.68 -18.93 -22.20
N ALA A 223 34.05 -19.41 -21.01
CA ALA A 223 33.10 -19.70 -19.94
C ALA A 223 32.36 -18.43 -19.43
N LEU A 224 33.05 -17.29 -19.37
CA LEU A 224 32.44 -16.01 -18.97
C LEU A 224 31.58 -15.44 -20.09
N GLU A 225 32.04 -15.51 -21.34
CA GLU A 225 31.28 -15.07 -22.51
C GLU A 225 29.98 -15.88 -22.68
N GLU A 226 30.03 -17.20 -22.50
CA GLU A 226 28.86 -18.07 -22.50
C GLU A 226 27.91 -17.74 -21.35
N ALA A 227 28.42 -17.55 -20.13
CA ALA A 227 27.60 -17.19 -18.98
C ALA A 227 26.93 -15.82 -19.15
N ALA A 228 27.64 -14.84 -19.72
CA ALA A 228 27.12 -13.50 -20.00
C ALA A 228 26.05 -13.52 -21.10
N SER A 229 26.24 -14.34 -22.14
CA SER A 229 25.23 -14.54 -23.19
C SER A 229 23.98 -15.22 -22.63
N ALA A 230 24.16 -16.25 -21.79
CA ALA A 230 23.05 -16.94 -21.13
C ALA A 230 22.30 -16.02 -20.14
N LEU A 231 22.96 -15.02 -19.55
CA LEU A 231 22.32 -14.00 -18.73
C LEU A 231 21.39 -13.10 -19.57
N ILE A 232 21.82 -12.67 -20.76
CA ILE A 232 20.96 -11.92 -21.70
C ILE A 232 19.72 -12.73 -22.06
N GLU A 233 19.88 -14.02 -22.38
CA GLU A 233 18.73 -14.87 -22.70
C GLU A 233 17.72 -14.98 -21.55
N ALA A 234 18.21 -15.05 -20.31
CA ALA A 234 17.38 -15.08 -19.12
C ALA A 234 16.64 -13.74 -18.91
N GLU A 235 17.30 -12.60 -19.14
CA GLU A 235 16.68 -11.28 -19.10
C GLU A 235 15.57 -11.15 -20.16
N LEU A 236 15.84 -11.54 -21.41
CA LEU A 236 14.86 -11.50 -22.48
C LEU A 236 13.66 -12.42 -22.21
N PHE A 237 13.89 -13.55 -21.54
CA PHE A 237 12.81 -14.43 -21.12
C PHE A 237 11.96 -13.80 -20.02
N TYR A 238 12.59 -13.24 -18.97
CA TYR A 238 11.90 -12.51 -17.91
C TYR A 238 11.07 -11.35 -18.46
N ARG A 239 11.66 -10.50 -19.30
CA ARG A 239 10.98 -9.36 -19.92
C ARG A 239 9.75 -9.77 -20.73
N ARG A 240 9.83 -10.89 -21.47
CA ARG A 240 8.66 -11.43 -22.19
C ARG A 240 7.53 -11.82 -21.24
N GLN A 241 7.84 -12.35 -20.05
CA GLN A 241 6.80 -12.68 -19.08
C GLN A 241 6.19 -11.42 -18.45
N VAL A 242 7.00 -10.40 -18.14
CA VAL A 242 6.47 -9.11 -17.65
C VAL A 242 5.52 -8.48 -18.67
N ILE A 243 5.89 -8.46 -19.96
CA ILE A 243 5.02 -7.94 -21.03
C ILE A 243 3.74 -8.78 -21.12
N ALA A 244 3.83 -10.11 -21.12
CA ALA A 244 2.67 -10.99 -21.19
C ALA A 244 1.74 -10.86 -19.98
N ALA A 245 2.28 -10.59 -18.78
CA ALA A 245 1.49 -10.30 -17.59
C ALA A 245 0.72 -8.99 -17.76
N ALA A 246 1.39 -7.93 -18.22
CA ALA A 246 0.75 -6.64 -18.50
C ALA A 246 -0.33 -6.77 -19.59
N GLU A 247 -0.06 -7.48 -20.68
CA GLU A 247 -1.04 -7.76 -21.74
C GLU A 247 -2.27 -8.49 -21.20
N LYS A 248 -2.10 -9.53 -20.38
CA LYS A 248 -3.22 -10.26 -19.77
C LYS A 248 -4.05 -9.38 -18.83
N VAL A 249 -3.41 -8.48 -18.08
CA VAL A 249 -4.10 -7.49 -17.23
C VAL A 249 -4.88 -6.50 -18.09
N LEU A 250 -4.28 -5.98 -19.17
CA LEU A 250 -4.93 -5.05 -20.09
C LEU A 250 -6.11 -5.68 -20.82
N GLU A 251 -6.00 -6.94 -21.27
CA GLU A 251 -7.11 -7.68 -21.89
C GLU A 251 -8.31 -7.80 -20.93
N HIS A 252 -8.05 -8.04 -19.64
CA HIS A 252 -9.13 -8.09 -18.64
C HIS A 252 -9.67 -6.71 -18.27
N GLY A 253 -8.82 -5.70 -18.11
CA GLY A 253 -9.23 -4.33 -17.80
C GLY A 253 -10.04 -3.69 -18.93
N GLY A 254 -9.61 -3.88 -20.18
CA GLY A 254 -10.31 -3.39 -21.37
C GLY A 254 -11.64 -4.08 -21.64
N GLY A 255 -11.75 -5.39 -21.34
CA GLY A 255 -13.00 -6.14 -21.49
C GLY A 255 -14.02 -5.91 -20.36
N SER A 256 -13.56 -5.57 -19.15
CA SER A 256 -14.42 -5.38 -17.98
C SER A 256 -14.68 -3.91 -17.62
N LEU A 257 -14.02 -2.97 -18.30
CA LEU A 257 -14.00 -1.54 -17.93
C LEU A 257 -13.64 -1.31 -16.45
N ASN A 258 -12.80 -2.19 -15.89
CA ASN A 258 -12.39 -2.10 -14.50
C ASN A 258 -11.22 -1.13 -14.35
N PHE A 259 -11.45 -0.01 -13.65
CA PHE A 259 -10.46 1.03 -13.36
C PHE A 259 -9.53 0.69 -12.19
N ASP A 260 -9.71 -0.45 -11.52
CA ASP A 260 -8.83 -0.93 -10.45
C ASP A 260 -7.35 -1.13 -10.90
N VAL A 261 -7.10 -1.09 -12.21
CA VAL A 261 -5.76 -1.19 -12.83
C VAL A 261 -4.86 0.00 -12.45
N LEU A 262 -5.44 1.16 -12.13
CA LEU A 262 -4.69 2.36 -11.73
C LEU A 262 -4.78 2.56 -10.20
N THR A 263 -3.66 2.91 -9.57
CA THR A 263 -3.71 3.43 -8.20
C THR A 263 -4.44 4.77 -8.16
N VAL A 264 -4.93 5.17 -6.98
CA VAL A 264 -5.59 6.48 -6.80
C VAL A 264 -4.69 7.63 -7.27
N THR A 265 -3.39 7.52 -7.01
CA THR A 265 -2.40 8.52 -7.43
C THR A 265 -2.22 8.54 -8.95
N GLU A 266 -2.07 7.39 -9.59
CA GLU A 266 -1.93 7.29 -11.05
C GLU A 266 -3.18 7.72 -11.78
N TYR A 267 -4.36 7.36 -11.27
CA TYR A 267 -5.63 7.84 -11.79
C TYR A 267 -5.74 9.35 -11.69
N THR A 268 -5.39 9.93 -10.54
CA THR A 268 -5.43 11.38 -10.34
C THR A 268 -4.45 12.10 -11.25
N ASP A 269 -3.23 11.57 -11.39
CA ASP A 269 -2.22 12.17 -12.27
C ASP A 269 -2.62 12.09 -13.74
N ALA A 270 -3.16 10.94 -14.18
CA ALA A 270 -3.70 10.77 -15.52
C ALA A 270 -4.92 11.67 -15.77
N ALA A 271 -5.83 11.81 -14.81
CA ALA A 271 -7.02 12.65 -14.93
C ALA A 271 -6.69 14.15 -14.97
N VAL A 272 -5.64 14.58 -14.26
CA VAL A 272 -5.26 15.99 -14.16
C VAL A 272 -4.26 16.41 -15.24
N LYS A 273 -3.30 15.54 -15.60
CA LYS A 273 -2.17 15.86 -16.48
C LYS A 273 -2.15 15.07 -17.78
N GLY A 274 -3.01 14.06 -17.92
CA GLY A 274 -3.03 13.19 -19.08
C GLY A 274 -3.44 13.93 -20.35
N ASP A 275 -2.82 13.54 -21.46
CA ASP A 275 -3.18 14.05 -22.78
C ASP A 275 -4.60 13.60 -23.16
N LEU A 276 -5.46 14.56 -23.51
CA LEU A 276 -6.86 14.32 -23.86
C LEU A 276 -6.99 13.33 -25.03
N ALA A 277 -6.07 13.37 -26.00
CA ALA A 277 -6.09 12.45 -27.12
C ALA A 277 -5.83 11.00 -26.70
N LEU A 278 -4.93 10.80 -25.73
CA LEU A 278 -4.64 9.48 -25.16
C LEU A 278 -5.80 8.98 -24.27
N LEU A 279 -6.33 9.83 -23.41
CA LEU A 279 -7.47 9.51 -22.53
C LEU A 279 -8.74 9.16 -23.32
N SER A 280 -8.97 9.83 -24.45
CA SER A 280 -10.13 9.57 -25.31
C SER A 280 -10.12 8.17 -25.95
N GLN A 281 -8.94 7.55 -26.10
CA GLN A 281 -8.83 6.18 -26.63
C GLN A 281 -9.38 5.14 -25.65
N ALA A 282 -9.22 5.37 -24.34
CA ALA A 282 -9.87 4.53 -23.32
C ALA A 282 -11.39 4.68 -23.37
N GLY A 283 -11.88 5.92 -23.56
CA GLY A 283 -13.30 6.22 -23.74
C GLY A 283 -13.92 5.62 -25.01
N ALA A 284 -13.13 5.40 -26.06
CA ALA A 284 -13.61 4.77 -27.30
C ALA A 284 -14.00 3.29 -27.12
N ALA A 285 -13.46 2.61 -26.10
CA ALA A 285 -13.82 1.24 -25.74
C ALA A 285 -15.03 1.18 -24.77
N LEU A 286 -15.37 2.30 -24.11
CA LEU A 286 -16.61 2.44 -23.35
C LEU A 286 -17.79 2.54 -24.32
N VAL A 287 -18.44 1.41 -24.57
CA VAL A 287 -19.72 1.38 -25.28
C VAL A 287 -20.77 2.02 -24.36
N ALA A 288 -21.00 3.32 -24.53
CA ALA A 288 -21.99 4.10 -23.77
C ALA A 288 -23.45 3.66 -24.03
N ASP A 289 -23.68 2.81 -25.04
CA ASP A 289 -24.99 2.30 -25.44
C ASP A 289 -24.98 0.77 -25.47
N MET A 290 -24.86 0.15 -24.29
CA MET A 290 -25.00 -1.30 -24.19
C MET A 290 -26.48 -1.65 -24.41
N PRO A 291 -26.85 -2.46 -25.43
CA PRO A 291 -28.24 -2.88 -25.57
C PRO A 291 -28.68 -3.61 -24.30
N PRO A 292 -29.94 -3.43 -23.85
CA PRO A 292 -30.40 -4.06 -22.62
C PRO A 292 -30.14 -5.57 -22.69
N VAL A 293 -29.37 -6.10 -21.74
CA VAL A 293 -29.07 -7.53 -21.66
C VAL A 293 -30.40 -8.24 -21.46
N TRP A 294 -30.85 -8.96 -22.49
CA TRP A 294 -32.08 -9.73 -22.41
C TRP A 294 -31.79 -10.99 -21.60
N ILE A 295 -32.11 -10.95 -20.31
CA ILE A 295 -31.99 -12.11 -19.43
C ILE A 295 -33.22 -12.99 -19.64
N GLU A 296 -33.03 -14.16 -20.23
CA GLU A 296 -34.06 -15.20 -20.31
C GLU A 296 -34.50 -15.61 -18.89
N PRO A 297 -35.79 -15.50 -18.53
CA PRO A 297 -36.27 -15.82 -17.18
C PRO A 297 -35.94 -17.25 -16.75
N ALA A 298 -35.89 -18.19 -17.71
CA ALA A 298 -35.49 -19.56 -17.46
C ALA A 298 -34.01 -19.69 -17.04
N GLY A 299 -33.12 -18.90 -17.66
CA GLY A 299 -31.70 -18.87 -17.31
C GLY A 299 -31.45 -18.19 -15.96
N LEU A 300 -32.27 -17.20 -15.59
CA LEU A 300 -32.23 -16.61 -14.25
C LEU A 300 -32.65 -17.62 -13.18
N LEU A 301 -33.71 -18.40 -13.43
CA LEU A 301 -34.17 -19.45 -12.52
C LEU A 301 -33.14 -20.56 -12.37
N GLU A 302 -32.52 -21.02 -13.46
CA GLU A 302 -31.47 -22.03 -13.42
C GLU A 302 -30.20 -21.51 -12.70
N ALA A 303 -29.86 -20.24 -12.89
CA ALA A 303 -28.76 -19.60 -12.16
C ALA A 303 -29.08 -19.46 -10.66
N VAL A 304 -30.32 -19.13 -10.29
CA VAL A 304 -30.76 -19.07 -8.88
C VAL A 304 -30.83 -20.45 -8.25
N GLU A 305 -31.26 -21.47 -8.98
CA GLU A 305 -31.30 -22.87 -8.51
C GLU A 305 -29.88 -23.47 -8.39
N GLY A 306 -28.96 -23.10 -9.29
CA GLY A 306 -27.55 -23.48 -9.24
C GLY A 306 -26.73 -22.66 -8.23
N PHE A 307 -27.24 -21.51 -7.79
CA PHE A 307 -26.60 -20.67 -6.80
C PHE A 307 -26.82 -21.25 -5.39
N ALA A 308 -25.91 -22.15 -5.00
CA ALA A 308 -25.71 -22.49 -3.60
C ALA A 308 -24.76 -21.46 -2.97
N PRO A 309 -25.25 -20.46 -2.20
CA PRO A 309 -24.34 -19.65 -1.41
C PRO A 309 -23.57 -20.59 -0.49
N ARG A 310 -22.25 -20.61 -0.60
CA ARG A 310 -21.41 -21.32 0.38
C ARG A 310 -21.77 -20.74 1.75
N SER A 311 -22.46 -21.52 2.57
CA SER A 311 -22.76 -21.14 3.95
C SER A 311 -21.44 -21.07 4.71
N ARG A 312 -20.77 -19.92 4.64
CA ARG A 312 -19.94 -19.50 5.75
C ARG A 312 -20.92 -19.34 6.90
N VAL A 313 -20.94 -20.33 7.80
CA VAL A 313 -21.52 -20.15 9.12
C VAL A 313 -20.85 -18.90 9.68
N ARG A 314 -21.53 -17.76 9.60
CA ARG A 314 -21.13 -16.54 10.29
C ARG A 314 -21.32 -16.86 11.76
N VAL A 315 -20.29 -17.44 12.37
CA VAL A 315 -20.17 -17.43 13.82
C VAL A 315 -19.97 -15.96 14.17
N ARG A 316 -20.95 -15.39 14.88
CA ARG A 316 -20.82 -14.05 15.45
C ARG A 316 -19.54 -14.07 16.31
N PRO A 317 -18.56 -13.19 16.07
CA PRO A 317 -17.40 -13.08 16.96
C PRO A 317 -17.90 -12.92 18.40
N PRO A 318 -17.26 -13.56 19.40
CA PRO A 318 -17.64 -13.34 20.79
C PRO A 318 -17.57 -11.83 21.05
N VAL A 319 -18.70 -11.26 21.45
CA VAL A 319 -18.77 -9.85 21.84
C VAL A 319 -17.86 -9.71 23.05
N PRO A 320 -16.84 -8.83 23.02
CA PRO A 320 -16.08 -8.52 24.21
C PRO A 320 -17.06 -7.99 25.26
N GLU A 321 -17.05 -8.56 26.46
CA GLU A 321 -17.70 -7.94 27.61
C GLU A 321 -16.93 -6.65 27.93
N THR A 322 -17.27 -5.59 27.21
CA THR A 322 -16.83 -4.23 27.53
C THR A 322 -17.79 -3.71 28.58
N ARG A 323 -17.24 -3.75 29.79
CA ARG A 323 -17.63 -3.00 30.96
C ARG A 323 -17.52 -1.51 30.62
N ASP A 324 -18.64 -0.80 30.79
CA ASP A 324 -18.86 0.66 30.84
C ASP A 324 -17.82 1.56 30.16
N ASP A 325 -18.21 2.23 29.06
CA ASP A 325 -17.89 3.63 28.80
C ASP A 325 -18.99 4.21 27.88
N GLU A 326 -19.80 5.13 28.42
CA GLU A 326 -20.93 5.81 27.76
C GLU A 326 -20.49 6.91 26.77
N GLU A 327 -19.25 6.95 26.28
CA GLU A 327 -18.73 8.14 25.58
C GLU A 327 -18.61 8.09 24.06
N ASP A 328 -18.65 6.94 23.38
CA ASP A 328 -18.60 6.91 21.89
C ASP A 328 -19.79 6.15 21.30
N ASP A 329 -20.95 6.80 21.29
CA ASP A 329 -22.11 6.34 20.51
C ASP A 329 -21.97 6.81 19.05
N PRO A 330 -21.67 5.92 18.08
CA PRO A 330 -21.52 6.29 16.68
C PRO A 330 -22.81 6.89 16.08
N LEU A 331 -23.96 6.63 16.68
CA LEU A 331 -25.22 7.25 16.27
C LEU A 331 -25.25 8.74 16.63
N ARG A 332 -24.75 9.12 17.81
CA ARG A 332 -24.64 10.53 18.22
C ARG A 332 -23.71 11.33 17.32
N TRP A 333 -22.62 10.74 16.84
CA TRP A 333 -21.73 11.41 15.88
C TRP A 333 -22.40 11.64 14.53
N ALA A 334 -23.16 10.66 14.04
CA ALA A 334 -23.93 10.81 12.80
C ALA A 334 -25.01 11.89 12.94
N GLU A 335 -25.73 11.94 14.06
CA GLU A 335 -26.71 12.97 14.38
C GLU A 335 -26.06 14.37 14.45
N GLN A 336 -24.93 14.51 15.11
CA GLN A 336 -24.19 15.78 15.18
C GLN A 336 -23.62 16.23 13.83
N ALA A 337 -23.23 15.29 12.96
CA ALA A 337 -22.77 15.62 11.61
C ALA A 337 -23.93 16.08 10.72
N GLN A 338 -25.10 15.43 10.85
CA GLN A 338 -26.32 15.82 10.13
C GLN A 338 -26.80 17.21 10.55
N GLU A 339 -26.79 17.51 11.85
CA GLU A 339 -27.22 18.82 12.35
C GLU A 339 -26.28 19.95 11.90
N ARG A 340 -24.95 19.71 11.90
CA ARG A 340 -23.97 20.67 11.35
C ARG A 340 -24.14 20.91 9.85
N ALA A 341 -24.45 19.86 9.08
CA ALA A 341 -24.72 19.99 7.65
C ALA A 341 -26.00 20.81 7.42
N ARG A 342 -27.05 20.59 8.22
CA ARG A 342 -28.29 21.37 8.18
C ARG A 342 -28.05 22.85 8.52
N GLU A 343 -27.30 23.14 9.58
CA GLU A 343 -26.95 24.51 9.96
C GLU A 343 -26.16 25.23 8.85
N SER A 344 -25.20 24.54 8.23
CA SER A 344 -24.42 25.09 7.11
C SER A 344 -25.30 25.42 5.90
N ARG A 345 -26.26 24.56 5.55
CA ARG A 345 -27.21 24.81 4.47
C ARG A 345 -28.16 25.98 4.76
N ARG A 346 -28.60 26.14 6.01
CA ARG A 346 -29.42 27.29 6.43
C ARG A 346 -28.67 28.61 6.22
N LEU A 347 -27.40 28.66 6.64
CA LEU A 347 -26.57 29.85 6.47
C LEU A 347 -26.38 30.21 4.98
N LEU A 348 -26.15 29.21 4.13
CA LEU A 348 -26.06 29.41 2.68
C LEU A 348 -27.39 29.93 2.09
N ALA A 349 -28.53 29.35 2.49
CA ALA A 349 -29.84 29.79 2.02
C ALA A 349 -30.14 31.24 2.46
N ASP A 350 -29.74 31.62 3.67
CA ASP A 350 -29.89 32.98 4.18
C ASP A 350 -29.00 33.99 3.46
N GLU A 351 -27.77 33.59 3.13
CA GLU A 351 -26.86 34.39 2.30
C GLU A 351 -27.46 34.62 0.91
N LEU A 352 -27.96 33.56 0.25
CA LEU A 352 -28.57 33.65 -1.08
C LEU A 352 -29.87 34.45 -1.11
N LEU A 353 -30.62 34.48 0.00
CA LEU A 353 -31.83 35.29 0.12
C LEU A 353 -31.53 36.77 0.38
N GLU A 354 -30.35 37.11 0.90
CA GLU A 354 -29.98 38.49 1.31
C GLU A 354 -31.07 39.20 2.16
N GLY A 355 -31.81 38.41 2.97
CA GLY A 355 -32.93 38.90 3.78
C GLY A 355 -34.27 39.08 3.04
N ALA A 356 -34.35 38.77 1.74
CA ALA A 356 -35.59 38.70 0.97
C ALA A 356 -36.42 37.44 1.30
N GLN A 357 -37.71 37.46 0.98
CA GLN A 357 -38.59 36.29 1.11
C GLN A 357 -38.47 35.32 -0.07
N GLU A 358 -37.98 35.79 -1.20
CA GLU A 358 -37.80 35.03 -2.42
C GLU A 358 -36.60 35.61 -3.19
N ALA A 359 -35.74 34.73 -3.72
CA ALA A 359 -34.60 35.08 -4.55
C ALA A 359 -34.56 34.20 -5.81
N ASP A 360 -34.31 34.82 -6.96
CA ASP A 360 -34.03 34.13 -8.21
C ASP A 360 -32.53 33.82 -8.28
N LEU A 361 -32.19 32.53 -8.22
CA LEU A 361 -30.82 32.06 -8.18
C LEU A 361 -30.22 31.89 -9.59
N THR A 362 -31.03 32.00 -10.64
CA THR A 362 -30.64 31.64 -12.02
C THR A 362 -29.42 32.43 -12.49
N GLN A 363 -29.37 33.75 -12.26
CA GLN A 363 -28.22 34.58 -12.66
C GLN A 363 -26.99 34.34 -11.79
N ALA A 364 -27.19 34.10 -10.49
CA ALA A 364 -26.11 33.80 -9.57
C ALA A 364 -25.42 32.48 -9.91
N LEU A 365 -26.20 31.45 -10.27
CA LEU A 365 -25.70 30.14 -10.70
C LEU A 365 -24.92 30.22 -12.01
N TYR A 366 -25.34 31.06 -12.97
CA TYR A 366 -24.56 31.33 -14.17
C TYR A 366 -23.22 32.00 -13.86
N ALA A 367 -23.21 32.98 -12.95
CA ALA A 367 -22.01 33.75 -12.61
C ALA A 367 -20.96 32.95 -11.83
N VAL A 368 -21.41 32.03 -10.98
CA VAL A 368 -20.54 31.17 -10.15
C VAL A 368 -19.95 30.02 -10.96
N GLY A 369 -20.67 29.58 -12.01
CA GLY A 369 -20.22 28.54 -12.93
C GLY A 369 -20.21 27.12 -12.35
N TRP A 370 -19.98 26.14 -13.22
CA TRP A 370 -19.79 24.75 -12.81
C TRP A 370 -18.36 24.57 -12.27
N PRO A 371 -18.12 23.86 -11.14
CA PRO A 371 -19.02 22.97 -10.38
C PRO A 371 -19.76 23.62 -9.20
N ALA A 372 -19.46 24.87 -8.85
CA ALA A 372 -20.02 25.50 -7.66
C ALA A 372 -21.54 25.71 -7.73
N ALA A 373 -22.10 25.93 -8.93
CA ALA A 373 -23.54 25.91 -9.16
C ALA A 373 -24.20 24.57 -8.76
N ALA A 374 -23.52 23.43 -8.97
CA ALA A 374 -24.01 22.10 -8.60
C ALA A 374 -24.17 21.95 -7.08
N ALA A 375 -23.18 22.43 -6.34
CA ALA A 375 -23.16 22.37 -4.89
C ALA A 375 -24.30 23.22 -4.31
N ILE A 376 -24.45 24.45 -4.79
CA ILE A 376 -25.52 25.36 -4.38
C ILE A 376 -26.91 24.75 -4.66
N ILE A 377 -27.14 24.22 -5.87
CA ILE A 377 -28.41 23.57 -6.21
C ILE A 377 -28.68 22.38 -5.29
N THR A 378 -27.67 21.53 -5.04
CA THR A 378 -27.81 20.35 -4.19
C THR A 378 -28.16 20.71 -2.76
N ASP A 379 -27.46 21.69 -2.19
CA ASP A 379 -27.69 22.13 -0.82
C ASP A 379 -29.06 22.80 -0.63
N VAL A 380 -29.47 23.63 -1.59
CA VAL A 380 -30.76 24.31 -1.57
C VAL A 380 -31.92 23.32 -1.78
N LEU A 381 -31.79 22.35 -2.70
CA LEU A 381 -32.79 21.29 -2.89
C LEU A 381 -32.90 20.37 -1.66
N ALA A 382 -31.76 19.97 -1.06
CA ALA A 382 -31.74 19.16 0.15
C ALA A 382 -32.39 19.89 1.34
N LEU A 383 -32.24 21.21 1.41
CA LEU A 383 -32.90 22.04 2.42
C LEU A 383 -34.41 22.20 2.15
N GLY A 384 -34.82 22.27 0.88
CA GLY A 384 -36.23 22.36 0.48
C GLY A 384 -37.02 21.05 0.61
N ASP A 385 -36.35 19.90 0.64
CA ASP A 385 -36.95 18.58 0.89
C ASP A 385 -37.13 18.28 2.39
N ASP A 386 -36.47 19.04 3.27
CA ASP A 386 -36.58 18.86 4.73
C ASP A 386 -37.86 19.54 5.27
N PRO A 387 -38.86 18.76 5.76
CA PRO A 387 -40.11 19.32 6.23
C PRO A 387 -39.98 20.14 7.53
N SER A 388 -38.84 20.04 8.22
CA SER A 388 -38.56 20.84 9.43
C SER A 388 -38.02 22.23 9.13
N GLU A 389 -37.74 22.54 7.86
CA GLU A 389 -37.11 23.77 7.42
C GLU A 389 -38.09 24.72 6.72
N PRO A 390 -38.01 26.05 6.96
CA PRO A 390 -38.90 27.03 6.36
C PRO A 390 -38.46 27.45 4.95
N TYR A 391 -37.95 26.52 4.13
CA TYR A 391 -37.47 26.81 2.78
C TYR A 391 -38.20 25.96 1.76
N ALA A 392 -38.48 26.54 0.61
CA ALA A 392 -38.98 25.80 -0.55
C ALA A 392 -38.24 26.26 -1.80
N VAL A 393 -37.93 25.30 -2.64
CA VAL A 393 -37.26 25.53 -3.93
C VAL A 393 -38.26 25.27 -5.03
N VAL A 394 -38.34 26.19 -5.97
CA VAL A 394 -39.16 26.06 -7.17
C VAL A 394 -38.22 26.03 -8.36
N VAL A 395 -38.18 24.88 -9.03
CA VAL A 395 -37.49 24.72 -10.31
C VAL A 395 -38.56 24.83 -11.40
N GLU A 396 -38.41 25.79 -12.30
CA GLU A 396 -39.37 26.00 -13.39
C GLU A 396 -39.11 25.06 -14.57
N ASP A 397 -40.18 24.61 -15.25
CA ASP A 397 -40.08 23.69 -16.38
C ASP A 397 -39.41 24.30 -17.63
N ALA A 398 -39.15 25.62 -17.63
CA ALA A 398 -38.45 26.29 -18.71
C ALA A 398 -36.96 25.89 -18.73
N LEU A 399 -36.43 25.54 -19.89
CA LEU A 399 -35.01 25.23 -20.08
C LEU A 399 -34.31 26.41 -20.75
N LEU A 400 -33.35 27.02 -20.06
CA LEU A 400 -32.43 28.00 -20.62
C LEU A 400 -31.19 27.27 -21.14
N ALA A 401 -30.80 27.58 -22.37
CA ALA A 401 -29.61 27.03 -23.01
C ALA A 401 -28.70 28.17 -23.46
N ASP A 402 -27.47 28.19 -22.96
CA ASP A 402 -26.43 29.13 -23.37
C ASP A 402 -25.15 28.34 -23.69
N PRO A 403 -24.77 28.22 -24.98
CA PRO A 403 -23.62 27.44 -25.39
C PRO A 403 -22.27 28.05 -24.97
N ASP A 404 -22.24 29.34 -24.64
CA ASP A 404 -21.01 30.06 -24.28
C ASP A 404 -20.83 30.16 -22.75
N ALA A 405 -21.84 29.78 -21.96
CA ALA A 405 -21.80 29.79 -20.51
C ALA A 405 -21.29 28.46 -19.92
N SER A 406 -20.62 28.53 -18.76
CA SER A 406 -20.11 27.35 -18.04
C SER A 406 -21.21 26.40 -17.54
N VAL A 407 -22.46 26.88 -17.41
CA VAL A 407 -23.64 26.07 -17.13
C VAL A 407 -24.49 26.06 -18.40
N THR A 408 -24.25 25.08 -19.29
CA THR A 408 -24.83 25.09 -20.64
C THR A 408 -26.35 24.96 -20.66
N TYR A 409 -26.91 24.24 -19.70
CA TYR A 409 -28.35 23.99 -19.57
C TYR A 409 -28.79 24.31 -18.14
N MET A 410 -29.80 25.17 -17.97
CA MET A 410 -30.32 25.51 -16.65
C MET A 410 -31.82 25.73 -16.67
N HIS A 411 -32.50 25.12 -15.71
CA HIS A 411 -33.86 25.50 -15.35
C HIS A 411 -33.82 26.70 -14.40
N PRO A 412 -34.68 27.71 -14.55
CA PRO A 412 -34.77 28.79 -13.58
C PRO A 412 -35.07 28.23 -12.18
N VAL A 413 -34.26 28.63 -11.20
CA VAL A 413 -34.38 28.16 -9.81
C VAL A 413 -34.70 29.35 -8.92
N ARG A 414 -35.81 29.26 -8.19
CA ARG A 414 -36.17 30.22 -7.15
C ARG A 414 -36.14 29.57 -5.77
N LEU A 415 -35.52 30.27 -4.84
CA LEU A 415 -35.54 29.94 -3.42
C LEU A 415 -36.52 30.87 -2.73
N ARG A 416 -37.46 30.31 -1.96
CA ARG A 416 -38.42 31.07 -1.15
C ARG A 416 -38.40 30.61 0.29
N ARG A 417 -38.57 31.55 1.22
CA ARG A 417 -38.83 31.24 2.63
C ARG A 417 -40.33 31.03 2.81
N THR A 418 -40.73 29.85 3.29
CA THR A 418 -42.11 29.56 3.64
C THR A 418 -42.36 30.05 5.06
N GLN A 419 -43.45 30.79 5.29
CA GLN A 419 -43.89 31.05 6.66
C GLN A 419 -44.32 29.70 7.23
N THR A 420 -43.56 29.17 8.19
CA THR A 420 -43.99 28.02 8.98
C THR A 420 -45.35 28.36 9.55
N ALA A 421 -46.39 27.61 9.16
CA ALA A 421 -47.72 27.77 9.71
C ALA A 421 -47.61 27.61 11.23
N GLY A 422 -47.85 28.71 11.96
CA GLY A 422 -47.94 28.68 13.40
C GLY A 422 -48.98 27.63 13.81
N PHE A 423 -48.59 26.74 14.71
CA PHE A 423 -49.52 25.89 15.44
C PHE A 423 -50.66 26.77 15.99
N PRO A 424 -51.94 26.41 15.79
CA PRO A 424 -53.03 27.14 16.41
C PRO A 424 -52.97 26.95 17.92
N ASP A 425 -52.86 28.08 18.63
CA ASP A 425 -52.92 28.20 20.07
C ASP A 425 -54.37 28.01 20.55
N GLY A 426 -54.57 27.14 21.54
CA GLY A 426 -55.73 27.11 22.43
C GLY A 426 -57.08 26.66 21.88
N ASP A 427 -57.54 25.49 22.33
CA ASP A 427 -58.75 25.48 23.17
C ASP A 427 -58.67 24.30 24.16
N VAL A 428 -58.52 24.68 25.43
CA VAL A 428 -58.75 23.84 26.60
C VAL A 428 -60.25 23.84 26.82
N ASP A 429 -60.88 22.67 26.72
CA ASP A 429 -62.19 22.44 27.31
C ASP A 429 -62.18 21.06 27.97
N GLU A 430 -62.02 21.07 29.29
CA GLU A 430 -62.55 20.05 30.21
C GLU A 430 -63.88 20.61 30.75
N PRO A 431 -64.91 19.77 30.89
CA PRO A 431 -64.95 18.85 32.04
C PRO A 431 -65.21 17.38 31.72
#